data_AF-A0A1I7KRG7-F1
#
_entry.id   AF-A0A1I7KRG7-F1
#
_cell.length_a   1.000
_cell.length_b   1.000
_cell.length_c   1.000
_cell.angle_alpha   90.00
_cell.angle_beta   90.00
_cell.angle_gamma   90.00
#
_symmetry.space_group_name_H-M   'P 1'
#
loop_
_entity.id
_entity.type
_entity.pdbx_description
1 polymer ?
#
loop_
_entity_poly.entity_id
_entity_poly.type
_entity_poly.pdbx_seq_one_letter_code
_entity_poly.pdbx_strand_id
1 'polypeptide(L)'
;MMLPASKTLSRREVLRAYKHLRYVRDNTSYFLYFIVEGGVCVYVGETSNIFWRMAKHKAKCTEASRIYLQEYGDKEQVLRLERHYIRTLKPKYNNRFCLEGQLELFAA
;
A
#
# COMPACT_ATOMS: atom_id res chain seq x y z
N MET A 1 -7.26 13.57 -2.74
CA MET A 1 -7.12 12.72 -3.94
C MET A 1 -7.46 11.29 -3.54
N MET A 2 -8.64 10.79 -3.90
CA MET A 2 -9.06 9.41 -3.63
C MET A 2 -8.79 8.56 -4.87
N LEU A 3 -8.29 7.34 -4.70
CA LEU A 3 -8.19 6.35 -5.78
C LEU A 3 -9.62 6.00 -6.26
N PRO A 4 -9.98 6.25 -7.52
CA PRO A 4 -11.27 5.83 -8.05
C PRO A 4 -11.44 4.30 -7.90
N ALA A 5 -12.62 3.85 -7.46
CA ALA A 5 -12.95 2.43 -7.21
C ALA A 5 -12.13 1.72 -6.09
N SER A 6 -11.43 2.45 -5.22
CA SER A 6 -10.75 1.84 -4.07
C SER A 6 -11.71 1.40 -2.96
N LYS A 7 -11.44 0.23 -2.39
CA LYS A 7 -12.11 -0.22 -1.15
C LYS A 7 -11.49 0.55 0.02
N THR A 8 -12.33 1.08 0.90
CA THR A 8 -11.90 1.69 2.17
C THR A 8 -12.25 0.75 3.31
N LEU A 9 -11.22 0.24 4.01
CA LEU A 9 -11.36 -0.80 5.02
C LEU A 9 -10.49 -0.47 6.23
N SER A 10 -10.89 -0.92 7.42
CA SER A 10 -9.98 -1.04 8.56
C SER A 10 -9.03 -2.23 8.37
N ARG A 11 -7.95 -2.29 9.18
CA ARG A 11 -7.03 -3.45 9.17
C ARG A 11 -7.73 -4.77 9.43
N ARG A 12 -8.69 -4.79 10.37
CA ARG A 12 -9.45 -5.99 10.72
C ARG A 12 -10.32 -6.45 9.55
N GLU A 13 -10.93 -5.52 8.84
CA GLU A 13 -11.75 -5.81 7.67
C GLU A 13 -10.93 -6.35 6.51
N VAL A 14 -9.71 -5.81 6.26
CA VAL A 14 -8.80 -6.39 5.26
C VAL A 14 -8.44 -7.83 5.62
N LEU A 15 -8.04 -8.09 6.86
CA LEU A 15 -7.70 -9.44 7.32
C LEU A 15 -8.87 -10.42 7.20
N ARG A 16 -10.10 -9.95 7.41
CA ARG A 16 -11.32 -10.77 7.25
C ARG A 16 -11.64 -11.02 5.78
N ALA A 17 -11.71 -9.98 4.97
CA ALA A 17 -12.10 -10.06 3.55
C ALA A 17 -11.09 -10.85 2.72
N TYR A 18 -9.80 -10.73 3.03
CA TYR A 18 -8.72 -11.35 2.28
C TYR A 18 -8.12 -12.59 2.97
N LYS A 19 -8.83 -13.17 3.95
CA LYS A 19 -8.38 -14.38 4.66
C LYS A 19 -8.04 -15.55 3.73
N HIS A 20 -8.75 -15.66 2.59
CA HIS A 20 -8.51 -16.68 1.57
C HIS A 20 -7.09 -16.60 0.97
N LEU A 21 -6.48 -15.40 0.92
CA LEU A 21 -5.10 -15.20 0.44
C LEU A 21 -4.04 -15.77 1.38
N ARG A 22 -4.39 -16.24 2.59
CA ARG A 22 -3.44 -16.80 3.56
C ARG A 22 -2.65 -17.99 2.99
N TYR A 23 -3.27 -18.77 2.11
CA TYR A 23 -2.74 -20.03 1.58
C TYR A 23 -2.44 -19.99 0.08
N VAL A 24 -2.62 -18.83 -0.58
CA VAL A 24 -2.36 -18.67 -2.01
C VAL A 24 -0.86 -18.61 -2.25
N ARG A 25 -0.37 -19.46 -3.16
CA ARG A 25 1.05 -19.55 -3.56
C ARG A 25 1.33 -18.71 -4.80
N ASP A 26 0.46 -18.78 -5.79
CA ASP A 26 0.58 -18.05 -7.05
C ASP A 26 -0.38 -16.87 -7.05
N ASN A 27 0.18 -15.65 -7.07
CA ASN A 27 -0.62 -14.42 -7.09
C ASN A 27 -0.56 -13.80 -8.48
N THR A 28 -1.72 -13.68 -9.12
CA THR A 28 -1.92 -12.89 -10.35
C THR A 28 -2.48 -11.50 -10.06
N SER A 29 -2.69 -11.18 -8.77
CA SER A 29 -3.24 -9.91 -8.31
C SER A 29 -2.19 -9.12 -7.53
N TYR A 30 -2.08 -7.84 -7.84
CA TYR A 30 -1.20 -6.89 -7.17
C TYR A 30 -2.04 -5.78 -6.54
N PHE A 31 -1.67 -5.38 -5.34
CA PHE A 31 -2.43 -4.42 -4.54
C PHE A 31 -1.60 -3.18 -4.27
N LEU A 32 -2.17 -2.02 -4.58
CA LEU A 32 -1.70 -0.73 -4.07
C LEU A 32 -2.55 -0.37 -2.86
N TYR A 33 -1.91 0.04 -1.76
CA TYR A 33 -2.64 0.45 -0.56
C TYR A 33 -2.04 1.67 0.14
N PHE A 34 -2.92 2.41 0.79
CA PHE A 34 -2.62 3.62 1.55
C PHE A 34 -3.12 3.43 2.96
N ILE A 35 -2.27 3.69 3.95
CA ILE A 35 -2.70 3.80 5.35
C ILE A 35 -2.90 5.28 5.63
N VAL A 36 -4.11 5.64 6.07
CA VAL A 36 -4.51 7.01 6.36
C VAL A 36 -4.98 7.11 7.81
N GLU A 37 -4.48 8.11 8.52
CA GLU A 37 -4.83 8.41 9.92
C GLU A 37 -5.17 9.89 10.05
N GLY A 38 -6.32 10.22 10.65
CA GLY A 38 -6.74 11.62 10.79
C GLY A 38 -6.83 12.39 9.47
N GLY A 39 -7.11 11.70 8.36
CA GLY A 39 -7.14 12.30 7.02
C GLY A 39 -5.76 12.44 6.34
N VAL A 40 -4.67 12.11 7.02
CA VAL A 40 -3.30 12.20 6.49
C VAL A 40 -2.80 10.83 6.05
N CYS A 41 -2.23 10.74 4.86
CA CYS A 41 -1.56 9.51 4.41
C CYS A 41 -0.26 9.30 5.17
N VAL A 42 -0.18 8.23 5.94
CA VAL A 42 0.98 7.90 6.79
C VAL A 42 1.87 6.82 6.19
N TYR A 43 1.36 6.03 5.24
CA TYR A 43 2.12 5.02 4.52
C TYR A 43 1.48 4.69 3.16
N VAL A 44 2.32 4.45 2.16
CA VAL A 44 1.93 3.88 0.86
C VAL A 44 2.72 2.60 0.67
N GLY A 45 2.08 1.55 0.15
CA GLY A 45 2.78 0.32 -0.17
C GLY A 45 2.14 -0.49 -1.28
N GLU A 46 2.92 -1.41 -1.83
CA GLU A 46 2.43 -2.48 -2.69
C GLU A 46 2.61 -3.89 -2.10
N THR A 47 1.79 -4.82 -2.60
CA THR A 47 1.97 -6.25 -2.34
C THR A 47 1.19 -7.12 -3.30
N SER A 48 1.66 -8.33 -3.56
CA SER A 48 0.87 -9.42 -4.14
C SER A 48 0.00 -10.19 -3.13
N ASN A 49 0.17 -9.94 -1.82
CA ASN A 49 -0.61 -10.61 -0.78
C ASN A 49 -0.97 -9.63 0.35
N ILE A 50 -2.15 -9.01 0.22
CA ILE A 50 -2.60 -7.97 1.14
C ILE A 50 -2.89 -8.51 2.56
N PHE A 51 -3.27 -9.78 2.69
CA PHE A 51 -3.52 -10.40 3.99
C PHE A 51 -2.25 -10.42 4.86
N TRP A 52 -1.17 -11.02 4.35
CA TRP A 52 0.09 -11.09 5.10
C TRP A 52 0.72 -9.72 5.29
N ARG A 53 0.52 -8.81 4.34
CA ARG A 53 1.00 -7.43 4.48
C ARG A 53 0.32 -6.71 5.64
N MET A 54 -1.00 -6.80 5.75
CA MET A 54 -1.75 -6.20 6.87
C MET A 54 -1.50 -6.89 8.21
N ALA A 55 -1.22 -8.20 8.21
CA ALA A 55 -0.81 -8.90 9.41
C ALA A 55 0.52 -8.34 9.96
N LYS A 56 1.48 -8.05 9.08
CA LYS A 56 2.79 -7.46 9.44
C LYS A 56 2.71 -5.99 9.84
N HIS A 57 1.79 -5.21 9.27
CA HIS A 57 1.68 -3.77 9.52
C HIS A 57 0.95 -3.39 10.81
N LYS A 58 0.90 -4.26 11.83
CA LYS A 58 0.30 -3.93 13.14
C LYS A 58 0.84 -2.63 13.73
N ALA A 59 2.14 -2.37 13.62
CA ALA A 59 2.78 -1.17 14.18
C ALA A 59 2.56 0.12 13.35
N LYS A 60 2.05 0.02 12.13
CA LYS A 60 1.76 1.17 11.24
C LYS A 60 0.28 1.53 11.22
N CYS A 61 -0.56 0.75 11.89
CA CYS A 61 -1.99 0.94 11.98
C CYS A 61 -2.40 1.17 13.43
N THR A 62 -3.17 2.21 13.68
CA THR A 62 -4.02 2.38 14.86
C THR A 62 -5.43 1.85 14.59
N GLU A 63 -6.30 1.80 15.62
CA GLU A 63 -7.72 1.46 15.42
C GLU A 63 -8.46 2.51 14.58
N ALA A 64 -7.93 3.73 14.49
CA ALA A 64 -8.47 4.81 13.65
C ALA A 64 -7.96 4.77 12.20
N SER A 65 -7.01 3.90 11.86
CA SER A 65 -6.45 3.84 10.51
C SER A 65 -7.47 3.35 9.49
N ARG A 66 -7.52 4.03 8.35
CA ARG A 66 -8.23 3.60 7.15
C ARG A 66 -7.24 3.13 6.10
N ILE A 67 -7.54 2.00 5.48
CA ILE A 67 -6.77 1.41 4.38
C ILE A 67 -7.56 1.62 3.11
N TYR A 68 -7.02 2.42 2.20
CA TYR A 68 -7.50 2.48 0.83
C TYR A 68 -6.77 1.43 0.03
N LEU A 69 -7.51 0.56 -0.65
CA LEU A 69 -6.97 -0.61 -1.32
C LEU A 69 -7.51 -0.68 -2.75
N GLN A 70 -6.61 -0.87 -3.71
CA GLN A 70 -6.95 -1.10 -5.10
C GLN A 70 -6.13 -2.26 -5.66
N GLU A 71 -6.79 -3.09 -6.45
CA GLU A 71 -6.24 -4.28 -7.09
C GLU A 71 -5.92 -4.01 -8.57
N TYR A 72 -4.85 -4.62 -9.05
CA TYR A 72 -4.30 -4.46 -10.39
C TYR A 72 -3.81 -5.82 -10.90
N GLY A 73 -3.87 -6.02 -12.22
CA GLY A 73 -3.33 -7.22 -12.88
C GLY A 73 -1.85 -7.08 -13.28
N ASP A 74 -1.30 -5.86 -13.30
CA ASP A 74 0.08 -5.59 -13.69
C ASP A 74 0.93 -5.12 -12.50
N LYS A 75 2.01 -5.86 -12.24
CA LYS A 75 2.99 -5.55 -11.20
C LYS A 75 3.73 -4.25 -11.48
N GLU A 76 4.10 -4.01 -12.73
CA GLU A 76 4.94 -2.86 -13.08
C GLU A 76 4.17 -1.55 -12.88
N GLN A 77 2.89 -1.54 -13.30
CA GLN A 77 1.96 -0.45 -13.02
C GLN A 77 1.91 -0.12 -11.52
N VAL A 78 1.73 -1.11 -10.65
CA VAL A 78 1.63 -0.88 -9.20
C VAL A 78 2.93 -0.32 -8.62
N LEU A 79 4.08 -0.82 -9.04
CA LEU A 79 5.39 -0.30 -8.62
C LEU A 79 5.63 1.15 -9.07
N ARG A 80 5.18 1.52 -10.27
CA ARG A 80 5.25 2.91 -10.76
C ARG A 80 4.33 3.81 -9.94
N LEU A 81 3.11 3.38 -9.64
CA LEU A 81 2.15 4.12 -8.83
C LEU A 81 2.63 4.29 -7.38
N GLU A 82 3.11 3.24 -6.72
CA GLU A 82 3.66 3.31 -5.37
C GLU A 82 4.75 4.39 -5.28
N ARG A 83 5.73 4.36 -6.18
CA ARG A 83 6.80 5.37 -6.25
C ARG A 83 6.26 6.78 -6.46
N HIS A 84 5.31 6.96 -7.38
CA HIS A 84 4.66 8.24 -7.63
C HIS A 84 4.00 8.78 -6.35
N TYR A 85 3.20 7.98 -5.66
CA TYR A 85 2.48 8.41 -4.47
C TYR A 85 3.39 8.65 -3.26
N ILE A 86 4.46 7.86 -3.09
CA ILE A 86 5.46 8.12 -2.05
C ILE A 86 6.13 9.48 -2.29
N ARG A 87 6.54 9.79 -3.52
CA ARG A 87 7.16 11.08 -3.87
C ARG A 87 6.21 12.26 -3.66
N THR A 88 4.95 12.11 -4.05
CA THR A 88 3.95 13.17 -3.97
C THR A 88 3.47 13.42 -2.54
N LEU A 89 3.22 12.36 -1.76
CA LEU A 89 2.59 12.47 -0.45
C LEU A 89 3.59 12.50 0.72
N LYS A 90 4.83 12.06 0.50
CA LYS A 90 5.90 11.98 1.52
C LYS A 90 5.45 11.37 2.86
N PRO A 91 4.80 10.19 2.86
CA PRO A 91 4.22 9.60 4.07
C PRO A 91 5.29 9.25 5.11
N LYS A 92 4.99 9.54 6.39
CA LYS A 92 5.93 9.44 7.53
C LYS A 92 6.58 8.07 7.75
N TYR A 93 6.00 6.99 7.23
CA TYR A 93 6.53 5.63 7.38
C TYR A 93 7.22 5.08 6.12
N ASN A 94 7.37 5.89 5.05
CA ASN A 94 8.11 5.53 3.83
C ASN A 94 9.51 6.15 3.79
N ASN A 95 10.04 6.65 4.91
CA ASN A 95 11.29 7.43 4.98
C ASN A 95 12.52 6.79 4.32
N ARG A 96 12.57 5.46 4.17
CA ARG A 96 13.66 4.78 3.44
C ARG A 96 13.72 5.13 1.95
N PHE A 97 12.60 5.55 1.35
CA PHE A 97 12.50 5.94 -0.07
C PHE A 97 12.59 7.45 -0.29
N CYS A 98 12.76 8.24 0.77
CA CYS A 98 12.85 9.70 0.72
C CYS A 98 14.29 10.22 0.87
N LEU A 99 15.31 9.34 0.80
CA LEU A 99 16.71 9.76 0.78
C LEU A 99 17.07 10.24 -0.63
N GLU A 100 17.70 11.42 -0.73
CA GLU A 100 18.04 12.11 -1.98
C GLU A 100 18.77 11.24 -3.01
N GLY A 101 19.54 10.24 -2.58
CA GLY A 101 20.33 9.35 -3.46
C GLY A 101 19.57 8.20 -4.14
N GLN A 102 18.26 8.00 -3.92
CA GLN A 102 17.46 6.99 -4.66
C GLN A 102 16.54 7.60 -5.72
N LEU A 103 16.56 8.93 -5.89
CA LEU A 103 15.83 9.62 -6.96
C LEU A 103 16.57 9.56 -8.30
N GLU A 104 17.85 9.17 -8.30
CA GLU A 104 18.66 8.95 -9.50
C GLU A 104 18.57 7.49 -9.96
N LEU A 105 17.50 7.15 -10.68
CA LEU A 105 17.50 6.00 -11.59
C LEU A 105 16.70 6.32 -12.87
N PHE A 106 16.74 7.58 -13.28
CA PHE A 106 16.37 8.07 -14.61
C PHE A 106 17.28 9.25 -14.98
N ALA A 107 18.58 8.97 -15.13
CA ALA A 107 19.40 9.68 -16.09
C ALA A 107 19.90 8.63 -17.09
N ALA A 108 19.76 8.97 -18.38
CA ALA A 108 19.90 8.16 -19.59
C ALA A 108 18.68 7.29 -19.94
#